data_AF-A0A172TA43-F1
#
_entry.id   AF-A0A172TA43-F1
#
_cell.length_a   1.000
_cell.length_b   1.000
_cell.length_c   1.000
_cell.angle_alpha   90.00
_cell.angle_beta   90.00
_cell.angle_gamma   90.00
#
_symmetry.space_group_name_H-M   'P 1'
#
loop_
_entity.id
_entity.type
_entity.pdbx_description
1 polymer ?
#
loop_
_entity_poly.entity_id
_entity_poly.type
_entity_poly.pdbx_seq_one_letter_code
_entity_poly.pdbx_strand_id
1 'polypeptide(L)'
;MSAPDSSPSPANSAPPVATRTDKGVRGHELDLHVTFAQALPREQALAALLALEGMTVELYAPHDQPEAPVPSARLTGPLRDAEATRTALTGLLAADARVIEVGMHGFLRSVTGQTEWMPWRKNAVLPRSKVDDVSFEEGVKFILE
;
A
#
# COMPACT_ATOMS: atom_id res chain seq x y z
N MET A 1 -79.81 -15.04 12.14
CA MET A 1 -78.96 -16.20 11.78
C MET A 1 -77.92 -15.68 10.81
N SER A 2 -76.71 -15.44 11.31
CA SER A 2 -75.59 -14.84 10.54
C SER A 2 -74.78 -15.93 9.86
N ALA A 3 -74.46 -15.76 8.57
CA ALA A 3 -73.51 -16.58 7.84
C ALA A 3 -72.07 -16.10 8.13
N PRO A 4 -71.07 -16.98 8.25
CA PRO A 4 -69.67 -16.56 8.38
C PRO A 4 -69.04 -16.32 7.00
N ASP A 5 -68.50 -15.12 6.85
CA ASP A 5 -67.67 -14.66 5.74
C ASP A 5 -66.30 -15.40 5.81
N SER A 6 -65.93 -16.10 4.73
CA SER A 6 -64.65 -16.79 4.60
C SER A 6 -63.76 -16.01 3.63
N SER A 7 -62.93 -15.11 4.17
CA SER A 7 -61.86 -14.48 3.40
C SER A 7 -60.56 -15.26 3.55
N PRO A 8 -59.86 -15.64 2.46
CA PRO A 8 -58.57 -16.30 2.54
C PRO A 8 -57.45 -15.29 2.88
N SER A 9 -56.64 -15.62 3.89
CA SER A 9 -55.42 -14.89 4.24
C SER A 9 -54.44 -14.82 3.06
N PRO A 10 -53.78 -13.68 2.79
CA PRO A 10 -52.74 -13.61 1.78
C PRO A 10 -51.49 -14.39 2.23
N ALA A 11 -50.93 -15.16 1.29
CA ALA A 11 -49.72 -15.93 1.45
C ALA A 11 -48.55 -15.04 1.89
N ASN A 12 -47.92 -15.43 3.01
CA ASN A 12 -46.73 -14.83 3.57
C ASN A 12 -45.55 -15.03 2.60
N SER A 13 -45.30 -14.04 1.74
CA SER A 13 -44.11 -14.03 0.88
C SER A 13 -42.92 -13.59 1.73
N ALA A 14 -42.01 -14.52 2.04
CA ALA A 14 -40.78 -14.21 2.75
C ALA A 14 -40.01 -13.10 2.00
N PRO A 15 -39.47 -12.08 2.69
CA PRO A 15 -38.71 -11.02 2.03
C PRO A 15 -37.46 -11.63 1.37
N PRO A 16 -37.00 -11.12 0.22
CA PRO A 16 -35.77 -11.58 -0.40
C PRO A 16 -34.62 -11.40 0.59
N VAL A 17 -33.82 -12.46 0.75
CA VAL A 17 -32.59 -12.41 1.56
C VAL A 17 -31.71 -11.32 0.95
N ALA A 18 -31.63 -10.18 1.61
CA ALA A 18 -30.74 -9.11 1.22
C ALA A 18 -29.30 -9.62 1.39
N THR A 19 -28.65 -9.98 0.29
CA THR A 19 -27.22 -10.22 0.26
C THR A 19 -26.54 -8.89 0.53
N ARG A 20 -26.18 -8.66 1.79
CA ARG A 20 -25.42 -7.49 2.20
C ARG A 20 -24.04 -7.58 1.55
N THR A 21 -23.83 -6.82 0.48
CA THR A 21 -22.49 -6.62 -0.08
C THR A 21 -21.72 -5.70 0.84
N ASP A 22 -20.80 -6.26 1.63
CA ASP A 22 -19.86 -5.45 2.38
C ASP A 22 -18.90 -4.78 1.40
N LYS A 23 -18.98 -3.44 1.30
CA LYS A 23 -18.16 -2.67 0.37
C LYS A 23 -16.75 -2.52 0.94
N GLY A 24 -15.73 -2.78 0.12
CA GLY A 24 -14.34 -2.47 0.45
C GLY A 24 -14.11 -0.96 0.58
N VAL A 25 -13.04 -0.59 1.27
CA VAL A 25 -12.61 0.79 1.50
C VAL A 25 -11.58 1.18 0.46
N ARG A 26 -11.78 2.32 -0.19
CA ARG A 26 -10.76 2.94 -1.07
C ARG A 26 -9.90 3.91 -0.26
N GLY A 27 -8.63 3.99 -0.59
CA GLY A 27 -7.72 4.94 0.03
C GLY A 27 -6.42 5.10 -0.74
N HIS A 28 -5.52 5.88 -0.16
CA HIS A 28 -4.15 6.04 -0.64
C HIS A 28 -3.20 5.82 0.53
N GLU A 29 -2.12 5.11 0.28
CA GLU A 29 -1.02 4.90 1.22
C GLU A 29 0.29 5.26 0.52
N LEU A 30 1.26 5.70 1.30
CA LEU A 30 2.62 5.85 0.81
C LEU A 30 3.15 4.45 0.48
N ASP A 31 3.66 4.28 -0.73
CA ASP A 31 4.26 3.03 -1.21
C ASP A 31 5.67 3.35 -1.72
N LEU A 32 6.65 2.66 -1.16
CA LEU A 32 8.05 2.81 -1.53
C LEU A 32 8.61 1.47 -1.96
N HIS A 33 9.35 1.45 -3.07
CA HIS A 33 10.26 0.37 -3.41
C HIS A 33 11.69 0.88 -3.38
N VAL A 34 12.50 0.30 -2.49
CA VAL A 34 13.92 0.59 -2.38
C VAL A 34 14.69 -0.54 -3.04
N THR A 35 15.48 -0.23 -4.04
CA THR A 35 16.49 -1.13 -4.60
C THR A 35 17.84 -0.74 -4.04
N PHE A 36 18.50 -1.64 -3.30
CA PHE A 36 19.80 -1.36 -2.71
C PHE A 36 20.92 -1.37 -3.76
N ALA A 37 21.97 -0.60 -3.53
CA ALA A 37 23.14 -0.51 -4.41
C ALA A 37 23.94 -1.82 -4.44
N GLN A 38 23.96 -2.52 -3.32
CA GLN A 38 24.40 -3.90 -3.17
C GLN A 38 23.35 -4.63 -2.33
N ALA A 39 23.19 -5.94 -2.54
CA ALA A 39 22.30 -6.71 -1.68
C ALA A 39 22.81 -6.70 -0.23
N LEU A 40 21.95 -6.36 0.72
CA LEU A 40 22.33 -6.15 2.12
C LEU A 40 21.96 -7.37 2.97
N PRO A 41 22.75 -7.72 4.00
CA PRO A 41 22.29 -8.61 5.05
C PRO A 41 20.95 -8.15 5.63
N ARG A 42 20.06 -9.08 5.98
CA ARG A 42 18.69 -8.78 6.43
C ARG A 42 18.63 -7.73 7.53
N GLU A 43 19.47 -7.86 8.57
CA GLU A 43 19.50 -6.93 9.69
C GLU A 43 19.94 -5.53 9.25
N GLN A 44 20.90 -5.44 8.34
CA GLN A 44 21.37 -4.17 7.79
C GLN A 44 20.30 -3.51 6.90
N ALA A 45 19.58 -4.31 6.10
CA ALA A 45 18.45 -3.82 5.31
C ALA A 45 17.35 -3.23 6.21
N LEU A 46 17.00 -3.91 7.31
CA LEU A 46 16.04 -3.39 8.29
C LEU A 46 16.56 -2.11 8.94
N ALA A 47 17.82 -2.08 9.35
CA ALA A 47 18.43 -0.93 9.99
C ALA A 47 18.43 0.32 9.09
N ALA A 48 18.75 0.16 7.80
CA ALA A 48 18.70 1.24 6.82
C ALA A 48 17.29 1.84 6.69
N LEU A 49 16.26 1.01 6.83
CA LEU A 49 14.86 1.40 6.67
C LEU A 49 14.21 1.95 7.96
N LEU A 50 14.90 1.94 9.10
CA LEU A 50 14.35 2.41 10.37
C LEU A 50 13.94 3.89 10.36
N ALA A 51 14.60 4.73 9.55
CA ALA A 51 14.28 6.15 9.42
C ALA A 51 12.84 6.40 8.88
N LEU A 52 12.22 5.37 8.32
CA LEU A 52 10.87 5.37 7.76
C LEU A 52 9.87 4.74 8.75
N GLU A 53 9.80 5.31 9.95
CA GLU A 53 9.03 4.75 11.07
C GLU A 53 7.53 4.62 10.77
N GLY A 54 6.93 3.55 11.30
CA GLY A 54 5.48 3.32 11.18
C GLY A 54 5.03 2.76 9.84
N MET A 55 5.97 2.43 8.94
CA MET A 55 5.69 1.69 7.72
C MET A 55 5.81 0.19 7.92
N THR A 56 4.99 -0.55 7.19
CA THR A 56 5.12 -2.00 7.06
C THR A 56 6.22 -2.30 6.07
N VAL A 57 7.23 -3.06 6.49
CA VAL A 57 8.39 -3.42 5.69
C VAL A 57 8.24 -4.85 5.18
N GLU A 58 8.30 -5.01 3.86
CA GLU A 58 8.38 -6.29 3.18
C GLU A 58 9.77 -6.39 2.52
N LEU A 59 10.59 -7.34 2.97
CA LEU A 59 11.92 -7.57 2.40
C LEU A 59 11.84 -8.64 1.31
N TYR A 60 12.38 -8.36 0.13
CA TYR A 60 12.44 -9.31 -0.96
C TYR A 60 13.76 -10.07 -0.93
N ALA A 61 13.78 -11.17 -0.19
CA ALA A 61 14.80 -12.20 -0.26
C ALA A 61 14.31 -13.37 -1.14
N PRO A 62 15.22 -14.15 -1.76
CA PRO A 62 14.86 -15.41 -2.42
C PRO A 62 14.04 -16.31 -1.49
N HIS A 63 12.91 -16.84 -1.98
CA HIS A 63 11.97 -17.62 -1.17
C HIS A 63 12.57 -18.91 -0.58
N ASP A 64 13.57 -19.48 -1.25
CA ASP A 64 14.30 -20.67 -0.82
C ASP A 64 15.39 -20.38 0.20
N GLN A 65 15.79 -19.11 0.37
CA GLN A 65 16.91 -18.68 1.19
C GLN A 65 16.56 -17.40 1.97
N PRO A 66 15.76 -17.48 3.04
CA PRO A 66 15.28 -16.32 3.79
C PRO A 66 16.42 -15.55 4.51
N GLU A 67 17.58 -16.17 4.68
CA GLU A 67 18.78 -15.55 5.24
C GLU A 67 19.72 -14.94 4.18
N ALA A 68 19.40 -15.11 2.89
CA ALA A 68 20.20 -14.53 1.83
C ALA A 68 20.16 -12.99 1.85
N PRO A 69 21.20 -12.33 1.31
CA PRO A 69 21.20 -10.88 1.15
C PRO A 69 19.97 -10.37 0.39
N VAL A 70 19.44 -9.25 0.86
CA VAL A 70 18.22 -8.60 0.40
C VAL A 70 18.58 -7.56 -0.66
N PRO A 71 18.22 -7.76 -1.94
CA PRO A 71 18.45 -6.77 -2.99
C PRO A 71 17.47 -5.58 -2.93
N SER A 72 16.27 -5.78 -2.39
CA SER A 72 15.23 -4.74 -2.38
C SER A 72 14.19 -4.94 -1.27
N ALA A 73 13.46 -3.88 -0.98
CA ALA A 73 12.40 -3.85 0.01
C ALA A 73 11.23 -2.99 -0.46
N ARG A 74 10.03 -3.33 0.02
CA ARG A 74 8.83 -2.51 -0.09
C ARG A 74 8.44 -1.97 1.28
N LEU A 75 8.04 -0.71 1.31
CA LEU A 75 7.49 -0.08 2.50
C LEU A 75 6.12 0.49 2.16
N THR A 76 5.12 0.18 2.97
CA THR A 76 3.76 0.70 2.81
C THR A 76 3.23 1.25 4.12
N GLY A 77 2.50 2.36 4.06
CA GLY A 77 1.88 2.93 5.25
C GLY A 77 1.34 4.35 5.04
N PRO A 78 0.79 4.98 6.08
CA PRO A 78 0.33 6.35 5.99
C PRO A 78 1.52 7.32 5.84
N LEU A 79 1.39 8.31 4.96
CA LEU A 79 2.30 9.46 4.96
C LEU A 79 2.04 10.31 6.21
N ARG A 80 2.98 10.28 7.18
CA ARG A 80 2.86 11.04 8.43
C ARG A 80 3.43 12.45 8.32
N ASP A 81 4.61 12.56 7.73
CA ASP A 81 5.35 13.80 7.56
C ASP A 81 6.12 13.74 6.23
N ALA A 82 5.80 14.66 5.33
CA ALA A 82 6.40 14.72 4.00
C ALA A 82 7.87 15.16 4.03
N GLU A 83 8.24 16.09 4.90
CA GLU A 83 9.61 16.61 5.01
C GLU A 83 10.54 15.56 5.64
N ALA A 84 10.07 14.92 6.72
CA ALA A 84 10.80 13.81 7.33
C ALA A 84 10.99 12.65 6.34
N THR A 85 9.95 12.33 5.55
CA THR A 85 10.06 11.30 4.50
C THR A 85 11.11 11.66 3.45
N ARG A 86 11.09 12.90 2.91
CA ARG A 86 12.13 13.35 1.96
C ARG A 86 13.53 13.33 2.55
N THR A 87 13.67 13.67 3.84
CA THR A 87 14.94 13.59 4.56
C THR A 87 15.44 12.15 4.62
N ALA A 88 14.56 11.20 4.98
CA ALA A 88 14.90 9.78 5.01
C ALA A 88 15.26 9.22 3.62
N LEU A 89 14.52 9.61 2.57
CA LEU A 89 14.82 9.26 1.18
C LEU A 89 16.21 9.75 0.76
N THR A 90 16.55 11.00 1.11
CA THR A 90 17.87 11.58 0.84
C THR A 90 18.97 10.79 1.53
N GLY A 91 18.78 10.44 2.81
CA GLY A 91 19.73 9.63 3.57
C GLY A 91 19.94 8.23 2.95
N LEU A 92 18.85 7.56 2.57
CA LEU A 92 18.90 6.27 1.89
C LEU A 92 19.65 6.34 0.56
N LEU A 93 19.39 7.35 -0.26
CA LEU A 93 20.09 7.55 -1.54
C LEU A 93 21.56 7.96 -1.36
N ALA A 94 21.94 8.57 -0.23
CA ALA A 94 23.34 8.88 0.03
C ALA A 94 24.16 7.66 0.45
N ALA A 95 23.52 6.65 1.05
CA ALA A 95 24.20 5.51 1.65
C ALA A 95 23.99 4.20 0.86
N ASP A 96 22.77 3.65 0.90
CA ASP A 96 22.55 2.24 0.60
C ASP A 96 21.66 2.00 -0.62
N ALA A 97 20.79 2.94 -1.00
CA ALA A 97 19.81 2.76 -2.07
C ALA A 97 20.37 3.16 -3.43
N ARG A 98 20.20 2.34 -4.48
CA ARG A 98 20.51 2.70 -5.87
C ARG A 98 19.32 3.25 -6.64
N VAL A 99 18.10 2.84 -6.32
CA VAL A 99 16.88 3.42 -6.86
C VAL A 99 15.85 3.44 -5.75
N ILE A 100 15.06 4.51 -5.67
CA ILE A 100 13.86 4.53 -4.85
C ILE A 100 12.67 4.91 -5.72
N GLU A 101 11.66 4.04 -5.76
CA GLU A 101 10.34 4.39 -6.26
C GLU A 101 9.48 4.81 -5.07
N VAL A 102 8.76 5.93 -5.16
CA VAL A 102 7.94 6.46 -4.06
C VAL A 102 6.70 7.17 -4.58
N GLY A 103 5.55 6.97 -3.95
CA GLY A 103 4.34 7.70 -4.30
C GLY A 103 3.16 7.38 -3.38
N MET A 104 2.09 8.17 -3.49
CA MET A 104 0.82 7.86 -2.84
C MET A 104 0.02 6.90 -3.72
N HIS A 105 0.07 5.61 -3.42
CA HIS A 105 -0.54 4.56 -4.21
C HIS A 105 -2.00 4.34 -3.81
N GLY A 106 -2.90 4.38 -4.79
CA GLY A 106 -4.31 4.06 -4.57
C GLY A 106 -4.50 2.58 -4.27
N PHE A 107 -5.42 2.26 -3.37
CA PHE A 107 -5.80 0.88 -3.08
C PHE A 107 -7.31 0.71 -2.88
N LEU A 108 -7.75 -0.53 -3.01
CA LEU A 108 -9.04 -1.02 -2.55
C LEU A 108 -8.80 -2.13 -1.52
N ARG A 109 -9.20 -1.89 -0.28
CA ARG A 109 -9.06 -2.84 0.83
C ARG A 109 -10.42 -3.51 1.07
N SER A 110 -10.47 -4.81 0.82
CA SER A 110 -11.65 -5.62 1.11
C SER A 110 -11.91 -5.73 2.61
N VAL A 111 -13.12 -6.15 3.00
CA VAL A 111 -13.47 -6.38 4.41
C VAL A 111 -12.74 -7.55 5.04
N THR A 112 -12.17 -8.46 4.23
CA THR A 112 -11.31 -9.56 4.68
C THR A 112 -9.84 -9.14 4.80
N GLY A 113 -9.52 -7.86 4.54
CA GLY A 113 -8.18 -7.29 4.68
C GLY A 113 -7.29 -7.42 3.45
N GLN A 114 -7.72 -8.14 2.40
CA GLN A 114 -7.00 -8.19 1.13
C GLN A 114 -6.95 -6.79 0.50
N THR A 115 -5.76 -6.35 0.12
CA THR A 115 -5.51 -5.05 -0.51
C THR A 115 -5.21 -5.25 -1.99
N GLU A 116 -6.01 -4.63 -2.83
CA GLU A 116 -5.78 -4.53 -4.27
C GLU A 116 -5.19 -3.14 -4.58
N TRP A 117 -3.99 -3.10 -5.15
CA TRP A 117 -3.34 -1.86 -5.54
C TRP A 117 -3.83 -1.39 -6.91
N MET A 118 -4.23 -0.13 -6.99
CA MET A 118 -4.73 0.48 -8.23
C MET A 118 -3.55 0.89 -9.12
N PRO A 119 -3.63 0.80 -10.45
CA PRO A 119 -2.54 1.22 -11.31
C PRO A 119 -2.15 2.69 -11.07
N TRP A 120 -0.84 2.97 -11.13
CA TRP A 120 -0.33 4.34 -11.14
C TRP A 120 -0.89 5.13 -12.31
N ARG A 121 -1.30 6.37 -12.04
CA ARG A 121 -1.77 7.31 -13.07
C ARG A 121 -0.61 7.87 -13.89
N LYS A 122 0.53 8.10 -13.24
CA LYS A 122 1.71 8.72 -13.85
C LYS A 122 2.98 8.21 -13.17
N ASN A 123 4.05 8.09 -13.96
CA ASN A 123 5.41 7.93 -13.47
C ASN A 123 6.22 9.19 -13.80
N ALA A 124 7.05 9.64 -12.87
CA ALA A 124 7.98 10.73 -13.04
C ALA A 124 9.39 10.27 -12.62
N VAL A 125 10.35 10.34 -13.52
CA VAL A 125 11.76 10.05 -13.19
C VAL A 125 12.42 11.34 -12.77
N LEU A 126 13.09 11.31 -11.63
CA LEU A 126 13.82 12.42 -11.05
C LEU A 126 15.25 12.00 -10.74
N PRO A 127 16.24 12.90 -10.94
CA PRO A 127 17.59 12.64 -10.47
C PRO A 127 17.59 12.40 -8.95
N ARG A 128 18.48 11.52 -8.47
CA ARG A 128 18.67 11.23 -7.04
C ARG A 128 18.85 12.48 -6.16
N SER A 129 19.41 13.56 -6.71
CA SER A 129 19.62 14.83 -6.00
C SER A 129 18.37 15.71 -5.92
N LYS A 130 17.24 15.29 -6.47
CA LYS A 130 15.99 16.05 -6.61
C LYS A 130 14.85 15.48 -5.77
N VAL A 131 15.18 14.97 -4.58
CA VAL A 131 14.20 14.44 -3.63
C VAL A 131 13.17 15.49 -3.20
N ASP A 132 13.57 16.77 -3.16
CA ASP A 132 12.67 17.88 -2.81
C ASP A 132 11.51 18.07 -3.81
N ASP A 133 11.67 17.57 -5.05
CA ASP A 133 10.65 17.67 -6.10
C ASP A 133 9.59 16.55 -5.99
N VAL A 134 9.70 15.62 -5.03
CA VAL A 134 8.72 14.56 -4.77
C VAL A 134 7.49 15.16 -4.08
N SER A 135 6.40 15.36 -4.83
CA SER A 135 5.20 16.06 -4.33
C SER A 135 4.20 15.19 -3.55
N PHE A 136 4.38 13.85 -3.53
CA PHE A 136 3.45 12.90 -2.91
C PHE A 136 2.00 13.01 -3.43
N GLU A 137 1.82 13.36 -4.70
CA GLU A 137 0.51 13.37 -5.35
C GLU A 137 -0.09 11.96 -5.50
N GLU A 138 -1.41 11.86 -5.33
CA GLU A 138 -2.15 10.60 -5.46
C GLU A 138 -2.04 10.00 -6.86
N GLY A 139 -1.59 8.75 -6.92
CA GLY A 139 -1.43 8.00 -8.16
C GLY A 139 -0.22 8.42 -8.99
N VAL A 140 0.68 9.26 -8.46
CA VAL A 140 1.96 9.58 -9.09
C VAL A 140 3.08 8.82 -8.42
N LYS A 141 3.83 8.04 -9.20
CA LYS A 141 5.06 7.37 -8.76
C LYS A 141 6.27 8.17 -9.20
N PHE A 142 7.11 8.55 -8.27
CA PHE A 142 8.41 9.16 -8.51
C PHE A 142 9.49 8.07 -8.47
N ILE A 143 10.39 8.07 -9.45
CA ILE A 143 11.53 7.14 -9.54
C ILE A 143 12.80 7.97 -9.39
N LEU A 144 13.51 7.77 -8.29
CA LEU A 144 14.73 8.48 -7.91
C LEU A 144 15.94 7.63 -8.30
N GLU A 145 16.60 7.96 -9.40
CA GLU A 145 17.75 7.23 -9.97
C GLU A 145 18.85 8.14 -10.55
#